data_AF-G0UNP8-F1
#
_entry.id   AF-G0UNP8-F1
#
_cell.length_a   1.000
_cell.length_b   1.000
_cell.length_c   1.000
_cell.angle_alpha   90.00
_cell.angle_beta   90.00
_cell.angle_gamma   90.00
#
_symmetry.space_group_name_H-M   'P 1'
#
loop_
_entity.id
_entity.type
_entity.pdbx_description
1 polymer ?
#
loop_
_entity_poly.entity_id
_entity_poly.type
_entity_poly.pdbx_seq_one_letter_code
_entity_poly.pdbx_strand_id
1 'polypeptide(L)'
;MWRWASLGGWCGPGLMLAKLGMPVVGQQLPFEIARCSFDGLLHLTTHGFSEGFFPAPLDARPFTPDAASIWLLFRSQHTCITHFNLNRDDVIDSFLQRFAAWENMLQRPTHPVTFLRTCIAEDAREEVELIPKFHETLCSESGGKFNFRTVLVVHDQGPTTSRVAEFHPKDAAGHPCVVWNLALDHSLPSTASLFDRCHDGYATIIREMNQEHAWELSTKTYCAPTPKPYRELCLVEGVPALRGSCTGFGTTQAMRLGKCPQCGSTTGHAVSQDVFDTKRPWQEAEEVTLLEKLFGAHGDEVAAVEAAALELGRGANEVLLRLRSLQAA
;
A
#
# COMPACT_ATOMS: atom_id res chain seq x y z
N MET A 1 11.31 -14.03 20.39
CA MET A 1 10.11 -14.29 19.57
C MET A 1 10.10 -13.25 18.45
N TRP A 2 9.89 -13.70 17.20
CA TRP A 2 9.76 -12.82 16.04
C TRP A 2 8.43 -12.06 16.07
N ARG A 3 8.43 -10.79 15.67
CA ARG A 3 7.21 -9.98 15.49
C ARG A 3 6.96 -9.73 14.02
N TRP A 4 5.71 -9.69 13.62
CA TRP A 4 5.34 -9.35 12.25
C TRP A 4 5.23 -7.84 12.05
N ALA A 5 5.68 -7.37 10.90
CA ALA A 5 5.54 -5.98 10.48
C ALA A 5 5.15 -5.92 9.00
N SER A 6 4.16 -5.11 8.65
CA SER A 6 3.81 -4.90 7.25
C SER A 6 4.74 -3.86 6.60
N LEU A 7 5.27 -4.19 5.42
CA LEU A 7 5.87 -3.22 4.48
C LEU A 7 4.86 -2.76 3.42
N GLY A 8 3.57 -2.97 3.69
CA GLY A 8 2.48 -2.55 2.83
C GLY A 8 2.44 -3.23 1.48
N GLY A 9 2.16 -2.38 0.49
CA GLY A 9 1.71 -2.72 -0.86
C GLY A 9 0.27 -2.27 -1.01
N TRP A 10 -0.59 -2.78 -0.15
CA TRP A 10 -1.91 -2.21 0.13
C TRP A 10 -2.25 -2.40 1.60
N CYS A 11 -3.45 -2.02 2.04
CA CYS A 11 -3.88 -2.17 3.44
C CYS A 11 -4.05 -3.64 3.87
N GLY A 12 -4.12 -4.58 2.92
CA GLY A 12 -4.41 -5.99 3.17
C GLY A 12 -3.45 -6.72 4.13
N PRO A 13 -2.11 -6.60 4.03
CA PRO A 13 -1.20 -7.39 4.86
C PRO A 13 -1.30 -7.10 6.35
N GLY A 14 -1.40 -5.82 6.73
CA GLY A 14 -1.62 -5.42 8.13
C GLY A 14 -2.96 -5.96 8.65
N LEU A 15 -4.04 -5.77 7.89
CA LEU A 15 -5.36 -6.31 8.22
C LEU A 15 -5.37 -7.83 8.32
N MET A 16 -4.59 -8.53 7.49
CA MET A 16 -4.51 -9.98 7.50
C MET A 16 -3.73 -10.51 8.70
N LEU A 17 -2.62 -9.86 9.07
CA LEU A 17 -1.89 -10.15 10.30
C LEU A 17 -2.80 -9.99 11.54
N ALA A 18 -3.59 -8.92 11.58
CA ALA A 18 -4.56 -8.68 12.65
C ALA A 18 -5.67 -9.75 12.66
N LYS A 19 -6.29 -10.04 11.51
CA LYS A 19 -7.35 -11.06 11.36
C LYS A 19 -6.88 -12.45 11.81
N LEU A 20 -5.61 -12.78 11.57
CA LEU A 20 -5.02 -14.07 11.94
C LEU A 20 -4.45 -14.09 13.37
N GLY A 21 -4.56 -13.00 14.13
CA GLY A 21 -4.12 -12.94 15.53
C GLY A 21 -2.60 -13.01 15.69
N MET A 22 -1.84 -12.48 14.73
CA MET A 22 -0.38 -12.54 14.77
C MET A 22 0.21 -11.52 15.76
N PRO A 23 1.34 -11.86 16.43
CA PRO A 23 2.06 -10.90 17.26
C PRO A 23 2.73 -9.86 16.34
N VAL A 24 2.12 -8.70 16.22
CA VAL A 24 2.62 -7.58 15.41
C VAL A 24 3.55 -6.67 16.21
N VAL A 25 4.35 -5.88 15.50
CA VAL A 25 5.03 -4.73 16.10
C VAL A 25 4.00 -3.79 16.73
N GLY A 26 4.34 -3.24 17.91
CA GLY A 26 3.33 -2.60 18.77
C GLY A 26 2.67 -1.36 18.16
N GLN A 27 3.43 -0.59 17.36
CA GLN A 27 2.90 0.55 16.61
C GLN A 27 2.88 0.19 15.13
N GLN A 28 1.78 0.53 14.45
CA GLN A 28 1.68 0.39 13.00
C GLN A 28 2.79 1.19 12.32
N LEU A 29 3.36 0.62 11.27
CA LEU A 29 4.43 1.25 10.50
C LEU A 29 3.84 2.10 9.37
N PRO A 30 4.59 3.08 8.83
CA PRO A 30 4.04 4.03 7.86
C PRO A 30 3.56 3.38 6.57
N PHE A 31 4.18 2.26 6.19
CA PHE A 31 3.83 1.53 4.97
C PHE A 31 2.57 0.66 5.12
N GLU A 32 2.10 0.42 6.34
CA GLU A 32 0.88 -0.40 6.57
C GLU A 32 -0.39 0.33 6.13
N ILE A 33 -0.37 1.66 6.17
CA ILE A 33 -1.53 2.53 5.95
C ILE A 33 -1.48 3.29 4.61
N ALA A 34 -0.49 3.00 3.77
CA ALA A 34 -0.34 3.58 2.45
C ALA A 34 0.07 2.50 1.45
N ARG A 35 -0.50 2.53 0.24
CA ARG A 35 0.13 1.79 -0.87
C ARG A 35 1.46 2.45 -1.13
N CYS A 36 2.55 1.68 -1.20
CA CYS A 36 3.89 2.22 -1.42
C CYS A 36 4.59 1.35 -2.47
N SER A 37 5.23 1.97 -3.46
CA SER A 37 6.12 1.24 -4.36
C SER A 37 7.33 0.69 -3.61
N PHE A 38 7.91 -0.40 -4.11
CA PHE A 38 9.08 -1.01 -3.48
C PHE A 38 10.35 -0.14 -3.62
N ASP A 39 10.53 0.51 -4.78
CA ASP A 39 11.60 1.50 -4.94
C ASP A 39 11.36 2.77 -4.08
N GLY A 40 10.10 3.06 -3.75
CA GLY A 40 9.71 4.02 -2.73
C GLY A 40 10.13 3.60 -1.32
N LEU A 41 9.97 2.31 -0.94
CA LEU A 41 10.45 1.81 0.36
C LEU A 41 11.95 2.05 0.52
N LEU A 42 12.74 1.76 -0.51
CA LEU A 42 14.17 2.04 -0.55
C LEU A 42 14.47 3.53 -0.36
N HIS A 43 13.81 4.37 -1.16
CA HIS A 43 14.00 5.82 -1.12
C HIS A 43 13.68 6.38 0.27
N LEU A 44 12.50 6.08 0.80
CA LEU A 44 11.99 6.61 2.06
C LEU A 44 12.77 6.09 3.27
N THR A 45 13.27 4.86 3.21
CA THR A 45 14.14 4.32 4.26
C THR A 45 15.49 5.03 4.30
N THR A 46 16.03 5.41 3.13
CA THR A 46 17.37 6.02 3.01
C THR A 46 17.36 7.53 3.21
N HIS A 47 16.33 8.22 2.72
CA HIS A 47 16.27 9.69 2.65
C HIS A 47 15.23 10.29 3.61
N GLY A 48 14.51 9.45 4.35
CA GLY A 48 13.41 9.86 5.21
C GLY A 48 12.10 10.08 4.44
N PHE A 49 11.08 10.59 5.14
CA PHE A 49 9.70 10.65 4.66
C PHE A 49 9.26 12.04 4.18
N SER A 50 10.16 13.02 4.15
CA SER A 50 9.84 14.41 3.78
C SER A 50 9.55 14.60 2.30
N GLU A 51 10.20 13.80 1.44
CA GLU A 51 10.06 13.90 -0.02
C GLU A 51 9.33 12.67 -0.57
N GLY A 52 8.30 12.91 -1.37
CA GLY A 52 7.62 11.85 -2.13
C GLY A 52 6.70 10.92 -1.32
N PHE A 53 6.61 11.04 0.01
CA PHE A 53 5.60 10.32 0.81
C PHE A 53 4.23 11.01 0.74
N PHE A 54 4.14 12.31 0.98
CA PHE A 54 2.89 13.08 0.84
C PHE A 54 2.76 13.68 -0.57
N PRO A 55 1.55 14.08 -1.01
CA PRO A 55 1.34 14.64 -2.35
C PRO A 55 2.21 15.87 -2.66
N ALA A 56 2.49 16.68 -1.63
CA ALA A 56 3.34 17.84 -1.65
C ALA A 56 3.92 18.06 -0.22
N PRO A 57 4.85 19.01 -0.03
CA PRO A 57 5.28 19.43 1.31
C PRO A 57 4.09 19.77 2.23
N LEU A 58 4.21 19.47 3.53
CA LEU A 58 3.11 19.60 4.50
C LEU A 58 2.60 21.03 4.73
N ASP A 59 3.42 22.04 4.43
CA ASP A 59 3.08 23.46 4.46
C ASP A 59 2.26 23.91 3.24
N ALA A 60 2.18 23.08 2.19
CA ALA A 60 1.34 23.30 1.02
C ALA A 60 -0.10 22.80 1.19
N ARG A 61 -0.49 22.36 2.40
CA ARG A 61 -1.88 21.98 2.72
C ARG A 61 -2.82 23.21 2.58
N PRO A 62 -4.08 23.02 2.18
CA PRO A 62 -4.75 21.74 1.99
C PRO A 62 -4.41 21.06 0.65
N PHE A 63 -4.19 19.75 0.70
CA PHE A 63 -4.07 18.90 -0.47
C PHE A 63 -5.44 18.65 -1.10
N THR A 64 -5.46 18.63 -2.43
CA THR A 64 -6.63 18.22 -3.20
C THR A 64 -6.57 16.72 -3.46
N PRO A 65 -7.55 15.92 -3.03
CA PRO A 65 -7.58 14.49 -3.34
C PRO A 65 -7.93 14.26 -4.82
N ASP A 66 -7.45 13.14 -5.35
CA ASP A 66 -7.89 12.60 -6.63
C ASP A 66 -9.11 11.70 -6.39
N ALA A 67 -10.26 12.03 -6.97
CA ALA A 67 -11.43 11.17 -6.90
C ALA A 67 -11.33 10.01 -7.89
N ALA A 68 -11.49 8.78 -7.40
CA ALA A 68 -11.49 7.57 -8.22
C ALA A 68 -12.60 6.62 -7.75
N SER A 69 -13.64 6.44 -8.58
CA SER A 69 -14.87 5.75 -8.20
C SER A 69 -15.45 6.37 -6.91
N ILE A 70 -15.56 5.58 -5.85
CA ILE A 70 -16.02 5.99 -4.52
C ILE A 70 -14.91 6.53 -3.60
N TRP A 71 -13.65 6.54 -4.05
CA TRP A 71 -12.50 6.85 -3.22
C TRP A 71 -12.00 8.28 -3.41
N LEU A 72 -11.48 8.87 -2.33
CA LEU A 72 -10.67 10.09 -2.37
C LEU A 72 -9.21 9.73 -2.08
N LEU A 73 -8.38 9.76 -3.12
CA LEU A 73 -6.99 9.32 -3.07
C LEU A 73 -6.04 10.49 -2.87
N PHE A 74 -5.16 10.41 -1.87
CA PHE A 74 -4.01 11.30 -1.77
C PHE A 74 -2.78 10.59 -2.33
N ARG A 75 -2.53 10.80 -3.62
CA ARG A 75 -1.43 10.17 -4.36
C ARG A 75 -0.19 11.05 -4.38
N SER A 76 0.94 10.48 -4.03
CA SER A 76 2.27 11.07 -4.09
C SER A 76 3.17 10.28 -5.06
N GLN A 77 4.44 10.66 -5.13
CA GLN A 77 5.41 9.99 -5.99
C GLN A 77 5.62 8.52 -5.60
N HIS A 78 5.67 8.21 -4.29
CA HIS A 78 5.96 6.87 -3.80
C HIS A 78 4.77 6.19 -3.13
N THR A 79 3.74 6.95 -2.74
CA THR A 79 2.61 6.40 -2.00
C THR A 79 1.23 6.80 -2.52
N CYS A 80 0.23 6.03 -2.11
CA CYS A 80 -1.18 6.34 -2.23
C CYS A 80 -1.82 6.13 -0.86
N ILE A 81 -2.38 7.20 -0.30
CA ILE A 81 -3.08 7.18 0.97
C ILE A 81 -4.59 7.24 0.67
N THR A 82 -5.32 6.26 1.21
CA THR A 82 -6.79 6.14 1.10
C THR A 82 -7.41 6.26 2.49
N HIS A 83 -8.69 6.63 2.57
CA HIS A 83 -9.48 6.73 3.82
C HIS A 83 -9.05 7.80 4.83
N PHE A 84 -7.83 8.33 4.73
CA PHE A 84 -7.30 9.34 5.64
C PHE A 84 -7.37 10.73 5.04
N ASN A 85 -7.92 11.67 5.80
CA ASN A 85 -7.93 13.08 5.43
C ASN A 85 -6.61 13.75 5.82
N LEU A 86 -5.69 13.86 4.86
CA LEU A 86 -4.38 14.48 5.06
C LEU A 86 -4.43 15.99 5.35
N ASN A 87 -5.61 16.61 5.26
CA ASN A 87 -5.80 18.00 5.64
C ASN A 87 -6.06 18.19 7.14
N ARG A 88 -6.21 17.11 7.91
CA ARG A 88 -6.36 17.17 9.35
C ARG A 88 -5.02 16.98 10.07
N ASP A 89 -4.77 17.79 11.10
CA ASP A 89 -3.52 17.75 11.86
C ASP A 89 -3.36 16.45 12.66
N ASP A 90 -4.44 15.93 13.25
CA ASP A 90 -4.42 14.65 13.99
C ASP A 90 -4.00 13.46 13.13
N VAL A 91 -4.42 13.45 11.86
CA VAL A 91 -3.99 12.47 10.86
C VAL A 91 -2.50 12.62 10.56
N ILE A 92 -2.03 13.84 10.30
CA ILE A 92 -0.60 14.09 10.03
C ILE A 92 0.27 13.70 11.24
N ASP A 93 -0.11 14.09 12.45
CA ASP A 93 0.58 13.71 13.68
C ASP A 93 0.67 12.18 13.81
N SER A 94 -0.41 11.47 13.45
CA SER A 94 -0.42 10.02 13.39
C SER A 94 0.62 9.45 12.42
N PHE A 95 0.81 10.04 11.24
CA PHE A 95 1.84 9.62 10.29
C PHE A 95 3.25 9.92 10.82
N LEU A 96 3.48 11.11 11.38
CA LEU A 96 4.77 11.50 11.94
C LEU A 96 5.21 10.56 13.08
N GLN A 97 4.27 10.14 13.94
CA GLN A 97 4.53 9.14 14.96
C GLN A 97 4.95 7.79 14.35
N ARG A 98 4.35 7.38 13.22
CA ARG A 98 4.73 6.13 12.53
C ARG A 98 6.10 6.23 11.86
N PHE A 99 6.46 7.39 11.31
CA PHE A 99 7.82 7.62 10.79
C PHE A 99 8.85 7.48 11.91
N ALA A 100 8.60 8.12 13.06
CA ALA A 100 9.46 7.96 14.23
C ALA A 100 9.51 6.51 14.73
N ALA A 101 8.41 5.76 14.65
CA ALA A 101 8.38 4.34 15.01
C ALA A 101 9.25 3.49 14.06
N TRP A 102 9.19 3.76 12.75
CA TRP A 102 10.05 3.13 11.75
C TRP A 102 11.53 3.39 12.04
N GLU A 103 11.90 4.66 12.21
CA GLU A 103 13.28 5.05 12.52
C GLU A 103 13.78 4.41 13.82
N ASN A 104 12.97 4.44 14.88
CA ASN A 104 13.31 3.81 16.15
C ASN A 104 13.47 2.28 16.02
N MET A 105 12.65 1.61 15.22
CA MET A 105 12.77 0.18 14.98
C MET A 105 14.12 -0.17 14.34
N LEU A 106 14.59 0.65 13.40
CA LEU A 106 15.89 0.42 12.73
C LEU A 106 17.07 0.78 13.63
N GLN A 107 17.02 1.93 14.31
CA GLN A 107 18.15 2.46 15.09
C GLN A 107 18.28 1.80 16.48
N ARG A 108 17.15 1.38 17.07
CA ARG A 108 17.07 0.81 18.42
C ARG A 108 16.24 -0.47 18.39
N PRO A 109 16.68 -1.50 17.65
CA PRO A 109 15.92 -2.72 17.49
C PRO A 109 15.80 -3.44 18.83
N THR A 110 14.56 -3.71 19.25
CA THR A 110 14.28 -4.40 20.53
C THR A 110 13.95 -5.88 20.33
N HIS A 111 13.48 -6.25 19.13
CA HIS A 111 13.02 -7.58 18.79
C HIS A 111 13.34 -7.90 17.33
N PRO A 112 13.52 -9.18 16.97
CA PRO A 112 13.64 -9.57 15.58
C PRO A 112 12.29 -9.45 14.85
N VAL A 113 12.32 -9.06 13.57
CA VAL A 113 11.11 -8.73 12.78
C VAL A 113 10.99 -9.60 11.53
N THR A 114 9.82 -10.19 11.32
CA THR A 114 9.41 -10.78 10.04
C THR A 114 8.61 -9.74 9.27
N PHE A 115 9.17 -9.21 8.19
CA PHE A 115 8.46 -8.32 7.30
C PHE A 115 7.53 -9.10 6.38
N LEU A 116 6.31 -8.58 6.20
CA LEU A 116 5.36 -9.04 5.19
C LEU A 116 5.13 -7.93 4.17
N ARG A 117 5.49 -8.20 2.92
CA ARG A 117 5.30 -7.28 1.79
C ARG A 117 4.36 -7.91 0.76
N THR A 118 3.39 -7.15 0.28
CA THR A 118 2.67 -7.50 -0.95
C THR A 118 3.25 -6.74 -2.12
N CYS A 119 3.64 -7.46 -3.17
CA CYS A 119 4.03 -6.88 -4.43
C CYS A 119 2.85 -6.16 -5.07
N ILE A 120 3.08 -4.91 -5.52
CA ILE A 120 2.08 -4.12 -6.23
C ILE A 120 2.48 -3.82 -7.66
N ALA A 121 3.73 -4.04 -8.04
CA ALA A 121 4.17 -3.88 -9.41
C ALA A 121 3.38 -4.77 -10.37
N GLU A 122 3.10 -4.24 -11.57
CA GLU A 122 2.47 -4.97 -12.65
C GLU A 122 3.31 -6.21 -13.04
N ASP A 123 4.63 -6.04 -13.15
CA ASP A 123 5.57 -7.15 -13.26
C ASP A 123 6.26 -7.39 -11.92
N ALA A 124 5.90 -8.50 -11.27
CA ALA A 124 6.41 -8.84 -9.95
C ALA A 124 7.93 -8.99 -9.90
N ARG A 125 8.59 -9.28 -11.04
CA ARG A 125 10.06 -9.35 -11.10
C ARG A 125 10.72 -8.04 -10.70
N GLU A 126 10.11 -6.92 -11.06
CA GLU A 126 10.64 -5.59 -10.76
C GLU A 126 10.82 -5.37 -9.24
N GLU A 127 9.88 -5.82 -8.41
CA GLU A 127 10.05 -5.75 -6.94
C GLU A 127 10.95 -6.86 -6.40
N VAL A 128 10.84 -8.08 -6.92
CA VAL A 128 11.63 -9.23 -6.44
C VAL A 128 13.13 -9.00 -6.61
N GLU A 129 13.54 -8.39 -7.73
CA GLU A 129 14.94 -8.06 -8.01
C GLU A 129 15.51 -7.00 -7.06
N LEU A 130 14.66 -6.18 -6.43
CA LEU A 130 15.09 -5.15 -5.47
C LEU A 130 15.23 -5.67 -4.03
N ILE A 131 14.77 -6.88 -3.73
CA ILE A 131 14.83 -7.44 -2.36
C ILE A 131 16.25 -7.41 -1.78
N PRO A 132 17.30 -7.90 -2.46
CA PRO A 132 18.65 -7.84 -1.91
C PRO A 132 19.07 -6.40 -1.59
N LYS A 133 18.72 -5.45 -2.47
CA LYS A 133 19.05 -4.04 -2.27
C LYS A 133 18.32 -3.43 -1.07
N PHE A 134 17.08 -3.85 -0.84
CA PHE A 134 16.31 -3.42 0.33
C PHE A 134 16.90 -3.98 1.63
N HIS A 135 17.34 -5.24 1.63
CA HIS A 135 18.03 -5.82 2.78
C HIS A 135 19.36 -5.09 3.06
N GLU A 136 20.16 -4.79 2.04
CA GLU A 136 21.36 -3.96 2.19
C GLU A 136 21.05 -2.61 2.82
N THR A 137 19.96 -1.97 2.39
CA THR A 137 19.53 -0.66 2.90
C THR A 137 19.17 -0.75 4.38
N LEU A 138 18.36 -1.75 4.78
CA LEU A 138 18.02 -1.96 6.20
C LEU A 138 19.26 -2.27 7.05
N CYS A 139 20.20 -3.06 6.54
CA CYS A 139 21.47 -3.35 7.21
C CYS A 139 22.31 -2.08 7.38
N SER A 140 22.39 -1.24 6.34
CA SER A 140 23.10 0.03 6.38
C SER A 140 22.49 0.98 7.42
N GLU A 141 21.18 1.24 7.34
CA GLU A 141 20.49 2.20 8.19
C GLU A 141 20.43 1.77 9.66
N SER A 142 20.44 0.46 9.93
CA SER A 142 20.51 -0.07 11.30
C SER A 142 21.93 -0.24 11.84
N GLY A 143 22.97 0.02 11.05
CA GLY A 143 24.36 -0.30 11.38
C GLY A 143 24.59 -1.79 11.64
N GLY A 144 23.84 -2.65 10.94
CA GLY A 144 23.89 -4.11 11.05
C GLY A 144 23.29 -4.70 12.33
N LYS A 145 22.60 -3.88 13.14
CA LYS A 145 22.05 -4.31 14.45
C LYS A 145 20.66 -4.92 14.34
N PHE A 146 19.92 -4.58 13.29
CA PHE A 146 18.54 -5.00 13.16
C PHE A 146 18.45 -6.42 12.62
N ASN A 147 17.88 -7.33 13.41
CA ASN A 147 17.63 -8.69 12.97
C ASN A 147 16.26 -8.78 12.31
N PHE A 148 16.23 -9.03 11.00
CA PHE A 148 15.00 -9.16 10.26
C PHE A 148 15.04 -10.34 9.27
N ARG A 149 13.86 -10.68 8.76
CA ARG A 149 13.65 -11.61 7.65
C ARG A 149 12.42 -11.16 6.87
N THR A 150 12.32 -11.49 5.58
CA THR A 150 11.26 -10.95 4.72
C THR A 150 10.47 -12.03 4.03
N VAL A 151 9.15 -11.85 4.03
CA VAL A 151 8.20 -12.59 3.20
C VAL A 151 7.61 -11.61 2.19
N LEU A 152 7.90 -11.81 0.91
CA LEU A 152 7.26 -11.07 -0.17
C LEU A 152 6.19 -11.94 -0.84
N VAL A 153 5.03 -11.36 -1.10
CA VAL A 153 3.86 -12.05 -1.66
C VAL A 153 3.53 -11.46 -3.03
N VAL A 154 3.57 -12.30 -4.06
CA VAL A 154 3.10 -11.99 -5.42
C VAL A 154 1.74 -12.65 -5.62
N HIS A 155 0.78 -11.93 -6.19
CA HIS A 155 -0.58 -12.44 -6.37
C HIS A 155 -0.74 -13.10 -7.74
N ASP A 156 -1.49 -14.19 -7.78
CA ASP A 156 -2.03 -14.79 -9.00
C ASP A 156 -0.96 -15.12 -10.07
N GLN A 157 0.22 -15.57 -9.63
CA GLN A 157 1.32 -16.01 -10.52
C GLN A 157 1.32 -17.53 -10.75
N GLY A 158 0.39 -18.26 -10.14
CA GLY A 158 0.27 -19.70 -10.27
C GLY A 158 -0.94 -20.26 -9.53
N PRO A 159 -1.33 -21.51 -9.82
CA PRO A 159 -2.58 -22.10 -9.32
C PRO A 159 -2.57 -22.45 -7.83
N THR A 160 -1.40 -22.44 -7.19
CA THR A 160 -1.24 -22.83 -5.78
C THR A 160 -0.39 -21.85 -5.01
N THR A 161 -0.76 -21.62 -3.76
CA THR A 161 0.03 -20.82 -2.82
C THR A 161 1.33 -21.57 -2.50
N SER A 162 2.46 -21.07 -2.99
CA SER A 162 3.74 -21.79 -2.96
C SER A 162 4.94 -20.85 -3.05
N ARG A 163 6.12 -21.32 -2.63
CA ARG A 163 7.37 -20.55 -2.73
C ARG A 163 7.87 -20.51 -4.18
N VAL A 164 8.09 -19.30 -4.69
CA VAL A 164 8.53 -19.04 -6.07
C VAL A 164 9.93 -18.45 -6.16
N ALA A 165 10.45 -17.88 -5.07
CA ALA A 165 11.87 -17.54 -4.93
C ALA A 165 12.30 -17.67 -3.47
N GLU A 166 13.59 -17.93 -3.27
CA GLU A 166 14.20 -18.02 -1.96
C GLU A 166 15.57 -17.36 -2.02
N PHE A 167 15.91 -16.59 -1.01
CA PHE A 167 17.20 -15.93 -0.87
C PHE A 167 17.80 -16.37 0.46
N HIS A 168 18.85 -17.19 0.38
CA HIS A 168 19.64 -17.54 1.55
C HIS A 168 20.31 -16.27 2.10
N PRO A 169 20.56 -16.16 3.43
CA PRO A 169 21.20 -14.99 4.04
C PRO A 169 22.44 -14.45 3.30
N LYS A 170 23.27 -15.33 2.74
CA LYS A 170 24.47 -14.96 1.95
C LYS A 170 24.17 -14.09 0.73
N ASP A 171 22.98 -14.24 0.15
CA ASP A 171 22.55 -13.56 -1.08
C ASP A 171 21.57 -12.41 -0.79
N ALA A 172 21.28 -12.14 0.49
CA ALA A 172 20.32 -11.13 0.94
C ALA A 172 20.83 -10.37 2.18
N ALA A 173 22.08 -9.90 2.09
CA ALA A 173 22.75 -9.05 3.08
C ALA A 173 22.74 -9.60 4.52
N GLY A 174 22.81 -10.92 4.69
CA GLY A 174 22.81 -11.59 5.99
C GLY A 174 21.42 -11.97 6.52
N HIS A 175 20.34 -11.66 5.79
CA HIS A 175 18.96 -11.86 6.24
C HIS A 175 18.14 -12.64 5.21
N PRO A 176 17.47 -13.74 5.60
CA PRO A 176 16.77 -14.58 4.64
C PRO A 176 15.52 -13.86 4.10
N CYS A 177 15.19 -14.15 2.83
CA CYS A 177 13.95 -13.74 2.22
C CYS A 177 13.30 -14.89 1.45
N VAL A 178 11.97 -14.97 1.51
CA VAL A 178 11.18 -15.89 0.69
C VAL A 178 10.13 -15.11 -0.10
N VAL A 179 9.93 -15.51 -1.35
CA VAL A 179 8.88 -14.99 -2.21
C VAL A 179 7.83 -16.07 -2.40
N TRP A 180 6.58 -15.75 -2.06
CA TRP A 180 5.44 -16.63 -2.22
C TRP A 180 4.55 -16.16 -3.35
N ASN A 181 4.17 -17.08 -4.24
CA ASN A 181 2.93 -16.93 -4.98
C ASN A 181 1.76 -17.14 -4.02
N LEU A 182 0.79 -16.24 -4.06
CA LEU A 182 -0.51 -16.39 -3.43
C LEU A 182 -1.54 -16.67 -4.51
N ALA A 183 -2.10 -17.86 -4.49
CA ALA A 183 -3.22 -18.21 -5.35
C ALA A 183 -4.51 -17.56 -4.81
N LEU A 184 -5.29 -16.98 -5.71
CA LEU A 184 -6.59 -16.42 -5.37
C LEU A 184 -7.62 -17.56 -5.26
N ASP A 185 -8.52 -17.45 -4.30
CA ASP A 185 -9.71 -18.30 -4.28
C ASP A 185 -10.68 -17.83 -5.38
N HIS A 186 -10.71 -18.58 -6.47
CA HIS A 186 -11.62 -18.36 -7.59
C HIS A 186 -12.97 -19.08 -7.43
N SER A 187 -13.16 -19.85 -6.34
CA SER A 187 -14.45 -20.46 -6.02
C SER A 187 -15.43 -19.46 -5.40
N LEU A 188 -14.92 -18.35 -4.85
CA LEU A 188 -15.73 -17.26 -4.32
C LEU A 188 -16.42 -16.44 -5.43
N PRO A 189 -17.58 -15.82 -5.15
CA PRO A 189 -18.25 -14.93 -6.09
C PRO A 189 -17.35 -13.78 -6.56
N SER A 190 -17.59 -13.25 -7.75
CA SER A 190 -16.87 -12.07 -8.27
C SER A 190 -17.06 -10.81 -7.44
N THR A 191 -18.09 -10.77 -6.57
CA THR A 191 -18.34 -9.69 -5.61
C THR A 191 -17.53 -9.82 -4.33
N ALA A 192 -16.85 -10.96 -4.10
CA ALA A 192 -15.99 -11.13 -2.95
C ALA A 192 -14.79 -10.17 -3.03
N SER A 193 -14.43 -9.59 -1.90
CA SER A 193 -13.30 -8.67 -1.85
C SER A 193 -11.99 -9.41 -2.15
N LEU A 194 -10.97 -8.68 -2.62
CA LEU A 194 -9.62 -9.23 -2.74
C LEU A 194 -9.13 -9.79 -1.39
N PHE A 195 -9.50 -9.14 -0.29
CA PHE A 195 -9.14 -9.57 1.06
C PHE A 195 -9.70 -10.95 1.41
N ASP A 196 -10.95 -11.24 1.01
CA ASP A 196 -11.57 -12.55 1.21
C ASP A 196 -10.93 -13.60 0.31
N ARG A 197 -10.73 -13.29 -0.97
CA ARG A 197 -10.12 -14.20 -1.95
C ARG A 197 -8.68 -14.58 -1.63
N CYS A 198 -7.98 -13.78 -0.84
CA CYS A 198 -6.60 -14.05 -0.44
C CYS A 198 -6.47 -14.68 0.96
N HIS A 199 -7.56 -14.83 1.71
CA HIS A 199 -7.50 -15.18 3.14
C HIS A 199 -6.72 -16.48 3.42
N ASP A 200 -7.12 -17.58 2.79
CA ASP A 200 -6.52 -18.90 3.02
C ASP A 200 -5.08 -18.97 2.52
N GLY A 201 -4.76 -18.23 1.46
CA GLY A 201 -3.41 -18.07 0.93
C GLY A 201 -2.49 -17.42 1.97
N TYR A 202 -2.87 -16.25 2.51
CA TYR A 202 -2.10 -15.60 3.57
C TYR A 202 -2.03 -16.45 4.84
N ALA A 203 -3.13 -17.09 5.24
CA ALA A 203 -3.14 -17.97 6.42
C ALA A 203 -2.13 -19.12 6.26
N THR A 204 -2.00 -19.67 5.05
CA THR A 204 -0.99 -20.69 4.74
C THR A 204 0.42 -20.14 4.84
N ILE A 205 0.71 -19.00 4.18
CA ILE A 205 2.03 -18.36 4.20
C ILE A 205 2.45 -18.02 5.63
N ILE A 206 1.60 -17.34 6.39
CA ILE A 206 1.91 -16.87 7.74
C ILE A 206 2.13 -18.04 8.70
N ARG A 207 1.29 -19.08 8.62
CA ARG A 207 1.43 -20.28 9.45
C ARG A 207 2.74 -21.02 9.19
N GLU A 208 3.11 -21.17 7.92
CA GLU A 208 4.37 -21.79 7.49
C GLU A 208 5.57 -20.95 7.94
N MET A 209 5.58 -19.65 7.62
CA MET A 209 6.73 -18.78 7.90
C MET A 209 6.88 -18.41 9.38
N ASN A 210 5.95 -18.82 10.25
CA ASN A 210 6.13 -18.80 11.70
C ASN A 210 6.99 -19.96 12.22
N GLN A 211 7.24 -20.99 11.42
CA GLN A 211 8.08 -22.11 11.80
C GLN A 211 9.55 -21.80 11.50
N GLU A 212 10.47 -22.04 12.45
CA GLU A 212 11.89 -21.73 12.23
C GLU A 212 12.51 -22.57 11.10
N HIS A 213 12.11 -23.83 10.93
CA HIS A 213 12.58 -24.68 9.83
C HIS A 213 12.18 -24.13 8.45
N ALA A 214 11.12 -23.32 8.36
CA ALA A 214 10.70 -22.72 7.09
C ALA A 214 11.74 -21.74 6.53
N TRP A 215 12.68 -21.29 7.37
CA TRP A 215 13.76 -20.35 7.04
C TRP A 215 15.10 -21.02 6.74
N GLU A 216 15.14 -22.36 6.71
CA GLU A 216 16.25 -23.14 6.19
C GLU A 216 16.22 -23.10 4.65
N LEU A 217 16.54 -21.94 4.09
CA LEU A 217 16.39 -21.66 2.67
C LEU A 217 17.63 -22.07 1.87
N SER A 218 17.41 -22.43 0.61
CA SER A 218 18.47 -22.49 -0.40
C SER A 218 18.18 -21.46 -1.47
N THR A 219 19.18 -20.72 -1.94
CA THR A 219 18.92 -19.65 -2.92
C THR A 219 18.34 -20.24 -4.21
N LYS A 220 17.15 -19.76 -4.55
CA LYS A 220 16.36 -20.14 -5.71
C LYS A 220 15.89 -18.85 -6.37
N THR A 221 16.34 -18.63 -7.59
CA THR A 221 15.90 -17.48 -8.39
C THR A 221 14.40 -17.53 -8.61
N TYR A 222 13.80 -16.35 -8.78
CA TYR A 222 12.38 -16.21 -9.04
C TYR A 222 11.95 -17.05 -10.24
N CYS A 223 11.11 -18.05 -9.98
CA CYS A 223 10.63 -19.00 -10.97
C CYS A 223 9.12 -18.84 -11.11
N ALA A 224 8.73 -17.91 -11.97
CA ALA A 224 7.40 -17.88 -12.58
C ALA A 224 7.62 -18.13 -14.09
N PRO A 225 7.22 -19.30 -14.63
CA PRO A 225 7.52 -19.69 -16.01
C PRO A 225 7.04 -18.65 -17.04
N THR A 226 5.92 -17.99 -16.72
CA THR A 226 5.37 -16.86 -17.46
C THR A 226 4.76 -15.89 -16.44
N PRO A 227 5.53 -14.91 -15.93
CA PRO A 227 4.98 -13.91 -15.01
C PRO A 227 3.80 -13.22 -15.68
N LYS A 228 2.63 -13.27 -15.03
CA LYS A 228 1.41 -12.67 -15.54
C LYS A 228 1.33 -11.23 -15.03
N PRO A 229 1.18 -10.23 -15.91
CA PRO A 229 0.94 -8.86 -15.47
C PRO A 229 -0.24 -8.80 -14.50
N TYR A 230 -0.05 -8.19 -13.33
CA TYR A 230 -1.07 -8.10 -12.29
C TYR A 230 -1.34 -6.65 -11.90
N ARG A 231 -2.49 -6.13 -12.34
CA ARG A 231 -2.80 -4.69 -12.25
C ARG A 231 -3.70 -4.30 -11.08
N GLU A 232 -4.33 -5.26 -10.39
CA GLU A 232 -5.31 -4.95 -9.34
C GLU A 232 -4.72 -4.16 -8.17
N LEU A 233 -3.39 -4.27 -7.95
CA LEU A 233 -2.71 -3.57 -6.85
C LEU A 233 -1.96 -2.30 -7.27
N CYS A 234 -1.45 -2.22 -8.51
CA CYS A 234 -0.87 -0.98 -9.04
C CYS A 234 -1.93 0.05 -9.40
N LEU A 235 -3.20 -0.36 -9.54
CA LEU A 235 -4.34 0.51 -9.84
C LEU A 235 -5.32 0.58 -8.66
N VAL A 236 -6.04 1.69 -8.57
CA VAL A 236 -7.25 1.87 -7.76
C VAL A 236 -8.36 2.22 -8.75
N GLU A 237 -9.29 1.30 -8.98
CA GLU A 237 -10.43 1.56 -9.88
C GLU A 237 -10.00 1.99 -11.29
N GLY A 238 -8.94 1.38 -11.81
CA GLY A 238 -8.35 1.70 -13.12
C GLY A 238 -7.41 2.93 -13.11
N VAL A 239 -7.33 3.66 -12.00
CA VAL A 239 -6.42 4.81 -11.83
C VAL A 239 -5.08 4.33 -11.27
N PRO A 240 -3.92 4.73 -11.83
CA PRO A 240 -2.62 4.43 -11.23
C PRO A 240 -2.56 4.86 -9.77
N ALA A 241 -2.16 3.94 -8.88
CA ALA A 241 -2.11 4.23 -7.45
C ALA A 241 -1.11 5.36 -7.14
N LEU A 242 0.01 5.41 -7.86
CA LEU A 242 1.12 6.31 -7.57
C LEU A 242 1.24 7.39 -8.65
N ARG A 243 1.63 8.61 -8.25
CA ARG A 243 2.06 9.62 -9.22
C ARG A 243 3.39 9.17 -9.84
N GLY A 244 3.55 9.37 -11.14
CA GLY A 244 4.79 9.04 -11.85
C GLY A 244 4.99 7.56 -12.21
N SER A 245 4.16 6.62 -11.75
CA SER A 245 4.20 5.23 -12.22
C SER A 245 2.81 4.72 -12.60
N CYS A 246 2.67 4.17 -13.81
CA CYS A 246 1.44 3.49 -14.23
C CYS A 246 1.43 2.00 -13.89
N THR A 247 2.58 1.44 -13.51
CA THR A 247 2.77 0.00 -13.24
C THR A 247 3.02 -0.29 -11.76
N GLY A 248 3.05 0.72 -10.89
CA GLY A 248 3.38 0.54 -9.46
C GLY A 248 4.89 0.45 -9.17
N PHE A 249 5.74 0.51 -10.20
CA PHE A 249 7.19 0.46 -10.12
C PHE A 249 7.88 1.63 -10.87
N GLY A 250 9.13 1.95 -10.53
CA GLY A 250 9.93 2.96 -11.22
C GLY A 250 9.60 4.39 -10.79
N THR A 251 8.98 4.55 -9.62
CA THR A 251 8.64 5.85 -9.03
C THR A 251 9.87 6.72 -8.75
N THR A 252 10.97 6.14 -8.28
CA THR A 252 12.23 6.86 -8.03
C THR A 252 12.88 7.32 -9.33
N GLN A 253 12.76 6.52 -10.39
CA GLN A 253 13.21 6.93 -11.72
C GLN A 253 12.30 8.03 -12.29
N ALA A 254 10.99 7.93 -12.11
CA ALA A 254 10.05 8.97 -12.51
C ALA A 254 10.33 10.31 -11.86
N MET A 255 10.59 10.32 -10.55
CA MET A 255 10.99 11.52 -9.80
C MET A 255 12.20 12.21 -10.45
N ARG A 256 13.23 11.44 -10.80
CA ARG A 256 14.44 11.96 -11.44
C ARG A 256 14.23 12.44 -12.88
N LEU A 257 13.36 11.76 -13.63
CA LEU A 257 13.12 12.07 -15.04
C LEU A 257 12.02 13.12 -15.26
N GLY A 258 11.20 13.41 -14.24
CA GLY A 258 9.99 14.24 -14.37
C GLY A 258 8.90 13.58 -15.22
N LYS A 259 8.97 12.27 -15.47
CA LYS A 259 8.01 11.52 -16.29
C LYS A 259 8.01 10.03 -15.97
N CYS A 260 6.89 9.36 -16.23
CA CYS A 260 6.75 7.92 -16.09
C CYS A 260 7.76 7.17 -17.00
N PRO A 261 8.61 6.27 -16.47
CA PRO A 261 9.58 5.55 -17.29
C PRO A 261 8.94 4.58 -18.30
N GLN A 262 7.72 4.11 -18.02
CA GLN A 262 7.04 3.10 -18.83
C GLN A 262 6.21 3.73 -19.96
N CYS A 263 5.42 4.77 -19.68
CA CYS A 263 4.53 5.38 -20.67
C CYS A 263 4.94 6.80 -21.10
N GLY A 264 5.93 7.41 -20.45
CA GLY A 264 6.41 8.76 -20.76
C GLY A 264 5.52 9.91 -20.25
N SER A 265 4.45 9.63 -19.51
CA SER A 265 3.55 10.66 -18.97
C SER A 265 4.28 11.64 -18.05
N THR A 266 4.12 12.94 -18.32
CA THR A 266 4.67 14.05 -17.51
C THR A 266 3.65 14.64 -16.54
N THR A 267 2.37 14.23 -16.61
CA THR A 267 1.30 14.75 -15.75
C THR A 267 1.20 14.00 -14.42
N GLY A 268 2.10 13.03 -14.20
CA GLY A 268 2.06 12.14 -13.04
C GLY A 268 0.80 11.27 -13.01
N HIS A 269 0.14 11.02 -14.16
CA HIS A 269 -1.14 10.31 -14.24
C HIS A 269 -2.27 11.01 -13.48
N ALA A 270 -2.53 12.27 -13.83
CA ALA A 270 -3.70 13.00 -13.36
C ALA A 270 -5.01 12.25 -13.65
N VAL A 271 -5.97 12.31 -12.73
CA VAL A 271 -7.29 11.70 -12.88
C VAL A 271 -8.27 12.72 -13.43
N SER A 272 -9.10 12.31 -14.38
CA SER A 272 -10.30 13.09 -14.71
C SER A 272 -11.32 12.90 -13.59
N GLN A 273 -11.50 13.91 -12.75
CA GLN A 273 -12.28 13.78 -11.51
C GLN A 273 -13.74 13.39 -11.78
N ASP A 274 -14.31 13.77 -12.92
CA ASP A 274 -15.72 13.55 -13.24
C ASP A 274 -16.02 12.24 -13.99
N VAL A 275 -14.99 11.41 -14.27
CA VAL A 275 -15.16 10.18 -15.08
C VAL A 275 -16.04 9.14 -14.39
N PHE A 276 -16.15 9.20 -13.07
CA PHE A 276 -16.97 8.31 -12.24
C PHE A 276 -18.29 8.94 -11.78
N ASP A 277 -18.55 10.20 -12.15
CA ASP A 277 -19.76 10.89 -11.71
C ASP A 277 -20.98 10.37 -12.47
N THR A 278 -22.07 10.12 -11.75
CA THR A 278 -23.35 9.72 -12.35
C THR A 278 -24.04 10.89 -13.04
N LYS A 279 -23.73 12.13 -12.63
CA LYS A 279 -24.30 13.39 -13.14
C LYS A 279 -25.84 13.45 -12.99
N ARG A 280 -26.44 12.56 -12.21
CA ARG A 280 -27.88 12.55 -11.94
C ARG A 280 -28.23 13.66 -10.93
N PRO A 281 -29.37 14.35 -11.06
CA PRO A 281 -29.77 15.40 -10.13
C PRO A 281 -29.78 14.92 -8.68
N TRP A 282 -29.44 15.82 -7.74
CA TRP A 282 -29.50 15.53 -6.31
C TRP A 282 -30.93 15.61 -5.80
N GLN A 283 -31.31 14.62 -4.99
CA GLN A 283 -32.56 14.64 -4.23
C GLN A 283 -32.28 15.10 -2.80
N GLU A 284 -33.25 15.78 -2.18
CA GLU A 284 -33.15 16.26 -0.80
C GLU A 284 -32.79 15.14 0.18
N ALA A 285 -33.36 13.95 0.02
CA ALA A 285 -33.04 12.78 0.84
C ALA A 285 -31.55 12.37 0.75
N GLU A 286 -30.92 12.50 -0.41
CA GLU A 286 -29.49 12.18 -0.59
C GLU A 286 -28.59 13.22 0.09
N GLU A 287 -29.03 14.48 0.13
CA GLU A 287 -28.32 15.56 0.82
C GLU A 287 -28.39 15.37 2.33
N VAL A 288 -29.55 14.95 2.84
CA VAL A 288 -29.70 14.53 4.24
C VAL A 288 -28.74 13.38 4.55
N THR A 289 -28.70 12.32 3.74
CA THR A 289 -27.75 11.21 3.92
C THR A 289 -26.30 11.71 3.96
N LEU A 290 -25.91 12.59 3.04
CA LEU A 290 -24.55 13.13 2.97
C LEU A 290 -24.19 13.94 4.24
N LEU A 291 -25.09 14.79 4.72
CA LEU A 291 -24.88 15.55 5.96
C LEU A 291 -24.86 14.64 7.20
N GLU A 292 -25.69 13.60 7.24
CA GLU A 292 -25.65 12.57 8.28
C GLU A 292 -24.31 11.83 8.30
N LYS A 293 -23.74 11.49 7.13
CA LYS A 293 -22.39 10.91 7.04
C LYS A 293 -21.32 11.86 7.55
N LEU A 294 -21.40 13.16 7.20
CA LEU A 294 -20.46 14.15 7.72
C LEU A 294 -20.53 14.26 9.24
N PHE A 295 -21.74 14.32 9.79
CA PHE A 295 -21.94 14.37 11.24
C PHE A 295 -21.40 13.11 11.93
N GLY A 296 -21.73 11.93 11.39
CA GLY A 296 -21.24 10.64 11.89
C GLY A 296 -19.72 10.49 11.78
N ALA A 297 -19.09 11.12 10.80
CA ALA A 297 -17.64 11.18 10.62
C ALA A 297 -16.98 12.32 11.44
N HIS A 298 -17.71 12.98 12.33
CA HIS A 298 -17.22 14.09 13.15
C HIS A 298 -16.55 15.20 12.32
N GLY A 299 -17.13 15.51 11.15
CA GLY A 299 -16.62 16.54 10.24
C GLY A 299 -15.47 16.08 9.35
N ASP A 300 -15.10 14.80 9.33
CA ASP A 300 -14.13 14.29 8.36
C ASP A 300 -14.75 14.16 6.96
N GLU A 301 -14.42 15.11 6.09
CA GLU A 301 -14.85 15.17 4.69
C GLU A 301 -14.55 13.88 3.93
N VAL A 302 -13.36 13.27 4.12
CA VAL A 302 -12.97 12.09 3.34
C VAL A 302 -13.82 10.89 3.72
N ALA A 303 -13.91 10.60 5.02
CA ALA A 303 -14.72 9.50 5.52
C ALA A 303 -16.20 9.67 5.16
N ALA A 304 -16.73 10.90 5.23
CA ALA A 304 -18.09 11.21 4.86
C ALA A 304 -18.37 11.00 3.37
N VAL A 305 -17.49 11.51 2.50
CA VAL A 305 -17.62 11.38 1.05
C VAL A 305 -17.52 9.93 0.61
N GLU A 306 -16.52 9.18 1.08
CA GLU A 306 -16.37 7.77 0.69
C GLU A 306 -17.58 6.93 1.13
N ALA A 307 -18.09 7.15 2.35
CA ALA A 307 -19.27 6.45 2.85
C ALA A 307 -20.55 6.81 2.07
N ALA A 308 -20.75 8.10 1.77
CA ALA A 308 -21.91 8.54 1.01
C ALA A 308 -21.82 8.11 -0.47
N ALA A 309 -20.65 8.16 -1.09
CA ALA A 309 -20.42 7.70 -2.46
C ALA A 309 -20.78 6.22 -2.62
N LEU A 310 -20.35 5.40 -1.67
CA LEU A 310 -20.70 3.98 -1.62
C LEU A 310 -22.21 3.75 -1.45
N GLU A 311 -22.84 4.40 -0.47
CA GLU A 311 -24.26 4.20 -0.16
C GLU A 311 -25.18 4.71 -1.27
N LEU A 312 -24.86 5.87 -1.86
CA LEU A 312 -25.67 6.51 -2.89
C LEU A 312 -25.34 6.01 -4.29
N GLY A 313 -24.30 5.19 -4.47
CA GLY A 313 -23.82 4.76 -5.79
C GLY A 313 -23.45 5.95 -6.67
N ARG A 314 -22.74 6.93 -6.10
CA ARG A 314 -22.30 8.16 -6.77
C ARG A 314 -20.77 8.23 -6.80
N GLY A 315 -20.23 8.99 -7.74
CA GLY A 315 -18.79 9.28 -7.78
C GLY A 315 -18.36 10.11 -6.57
N ALA A 316 -17.18 9.85 -6.02
CA ALA A 316 -16.65 10.62 -4.89
C ALA A 316 -16.47 12.11 -5.24
N ASN A 317 -16.19 12.44 -6.51
CA ASN A 317 -16.08 13.82 -6.96
C ASN A 317 -17.41 14.57 -6.85
N GLU A 318 -18.49 14.06 -7.44
CA GLU A 318 -19.80 14.73 -7.36
C GLU A 318 -20.30 14.83 -5.91
N VAL A 319 -20.04 13.83 -5.07
CA VAL A 319 -20.38 13.85 -3.64
C VAL A 319 -19.60 14.93 -2.90
N LEU A 320 -18.28 15.01 -3.13
CA LEU A 320 -17.42 16.03 -2.55
C LEU A 320 -17.85 17.45 -2.94
N LEU A 321 -18.14 17.67 -4.22
CA LEU A 321 -18.61 18.97 -4.72
C LEU A 321 -19.96 19.34 -4.10
N ARG A 322 -20.88 18.38 -3.96
CA ARG A 322 -22.18 18.64 -3.31
C ARG A 322 -22.00 18.99 -1.85
N LEU A 323 -21.19 18.24 -1.10
CA LEU A 323 -20.93 18.50 0.31
C LEU A 323 -20.43 19.94 0.53
N ARG A 324 -19.43 20.36 -0.24
CA ARG A 324 -18.89 21.72 -0.17
C ARG A 324 -19.92 22.79 -0.52
N SER A 325 -20.81 22.50 -1.48
CA SER A 325 -21.91 23.42 -1.82
C SER A 325 -22.93 23.58 -0.68
N LEU A 326 -23.21 22.51 0.07
CA LEU A 326 -24.11 22.54 1.23
C LEU A 326 -23.47 23.25 2.43
N GLN A 327 -22.16 23.14 2.61
CA GLN A 327 -21.43 23.83 3.69
C GLN A 327 -21.28 25.34 3.45
N ALA A 328 -21.39 25.78 2.19
CA ALA A 328 -21.27 27.18 1.80
C ALA A 328 -22.61 27.94 1.80
N ALA A 329 -23.74 27.22 1.94
CA ALA A 329 -25.10 27.77 1.98
C ALA A 329 -25.53 28.10 3.41
#